data_AF-A0A438D8K3-F1
#
_entry.id   AF-A0A438D8K3-F1
#
_cell.length_a   1.000
_cell.length_b   1.000
_cell.length_c   1.000
_cell.angle_alpha   90.00
_cell.angle_beta   90.00
_cell.angle_gamma   90.00
#
_symmetry.space_group_name_H-M   'P 1'
#
loop_
_entity.id
_entity.type
_entity.pdbx_description
1 polymer ?
#
loop_
_entity_poly.entity_id
_entity_poly.type
_entity_poly.pdbx_seq_one_letter_code
_entity_poly.pdbx_strand_id
1 'polypeptide(L)'
;MNKARASGVYTLLEGLDVQAKFATIMRRLDDLEAKGVQEVQILNEGITQPCLICKSMEHGVQSCPTLPAMQDMFSEQANALRTYKQYFNNPGWRNHPNLSWRGGNND
;
A
#
# COMPACT_ATOMS: atom_id res chain seq x y z
N MET A 1 46.35 70.20 -21.62
CA MET A 1 47.00 68.87 -21.72
C MET A 1 46.38 67.90 -20.72
N ASN A 2 45.67 66.89 -21.26
CA ASN A 2 45.41 65.53 -20.77
C ASN A 2 45.64 65.18 -19.28
N LYS A 3 44.53 64.96 -18.55
CA LYS A 3 44.49 64.16 -17.31
C LYS A 3 43.83 62.82 -17.60
N ALA A 4 44.54 61.74 -17.29
CA ALA A 4 44.10 60.37 -17.51
C ALA A 4 43.21 59.83 -16.36
N ARG A 5 42.53 58.70 -16.68
CA ARG A 5 41.84 57.70 -15.84
C ARG A 5 40.31 57.89 -15.77
N ALA A 6 39.46 56.87 -15.91
CA ALA A 6 39.67 55.43 -15.77
C ALA A 6 38.81 54.63 -16.76
N SER A 7 39.38 53.51 -17.21
CA SER A 7 38.68 52.42 -17.88
C SER A 7 37.68 51.80 -16.91
N GLY A 8 36.38 51.86 -17.22
CA GLY A 8 35.32 51.22 -16.46
C GLY A 8 34.65 50.18 -17.34
N VAL A 9 35.15 48.95 -17.29
CA VAL A 9 34.58 47.78 -17.96
C VAL A 9 33.17 47.54 -17.40
N TYR A 10 32.15 47.56 -18.27
CA TYR A 10 30.83 47.01 -17.91
C TYR A 10 30.97 45.49 -17.82
N THR A 11 31.39 45.01 -16.64
CA THR A 11 31.52 43.58 -16.38
C THR A 11 30.12 43.02 -16.17
N LEU A 12 29.66 42.21 -17.13
CA LEU A 12 28.32 41.64 -17.15
C LEU A 12 28.13 40.73 -15.92
N LEU A 13 27.24 41.12 -15.01
CA LEU A 13 26.84 40.38 -13.79
C LEU A 13 26.04 39.09 -14.07
N GLU A 14 25.89 38.68 -15.34
CA GLU A 14 25.10 37.49 -15.71
C GLU A 14 25.56 36.21 -15.01
N GLY A 15 26.87 36.04 -14.79
CA GLY A 15 27.39 34.90 -14.03
C GLY A 15 26.93 34.88 -12.57
N LEU A 16 26.79 36.05 -11.94
CA LEU A 16 26.31 36.19 -10.56
C LEU A 16 24.79 35.98 -10.47
N ASP A 17 24.04 36.43 -11.47
CA ASP A 17 22.60 36.16 -11.60
C ASP A 17 22.31 34.66 -11.82
N VAL A 18 23.09 34.00 -12.70
CA VAL A 18 22.99 32.55 -12.94
C VAL A 18 23.38 31.77 -11.68
N GLN A 19 24.43 32.20 -10.97
CA GLN A 19 24.83 31.57 -9.71
C GLN A 19 23.76 31.73 -8.61
N ALA A 20 23.12 32.91 -8.50
CA ALA A 20 22.02 33.14 -7.57
C ALA A 20 20.79 32.28 -7.91
N LYS A 21 20.49 32.10 -9.20
CA LYS A 21 19.43 31.20 -9.68
C LYS A 21 19.75 29.74 -9.37
N PHE A 22 20.99 29.31 -9.57
CA PHE A 22 21.44 27.96 -9.24
C PHE A 22 21.33 27.68 -7.74
N ALA A 23 21.77 28.61 -6.89
CA ALA A 23 21.62 28.51 -5.43
C ALA A 23 20.14 28.45 -5.01
N THR A 24 19.26 29.17 -5.71
CA THR A 24 17.82 29.11 -5.46
C THR A 24 17.21 27.76 -5.84
N ILE A 25 17.64 27.18 -6.96
CA ILE A 25 17.20 25.86 -7.41
C ILE A 25 17.67 24.77 -6.45
N MET A 26 18.95 24.79 -6.04
CA MET A 26 19.49 23.84 -5.05
C MET A 26 18.70 23.86 -3.74
N ARG A 27 18.44 25.05 -3.20
CA ARG A 27 17.64 25.19 -1.97
C ARG A 27 16.21 24.66 -2.11
N ARG A 28 15.58 24.83 -3.28
CA ARG A 28 14.25 24.28 -3.55
C ARG A 28 14.29 22.77 -3.72
N LEU A 29 15.38 22.22 -4.27
CA LEU A 29 15.57 20.79 -4.41
C LEU A 29 15.71 20.12 -3.03
N ASP A 30 16.52 20.69 -2.13
CA ASP A 30 16.68 20.20 -0.76
C ASP A 30 15.35 20.23 0.02
N ASP A 31 14.55 21.29 -0.12
CA ASP A 31 13.22 21.40 0.51
C ASP A 31 12.22 20.38 -0.04
N LEU A 32 12.27 20.10 -1.36
CA LEU A 32 11.45 19.07 -1.99
C LEU A 32 11.88 17.66 -1.57
N GLU A 33 13.18 17.40 -1.44
CA GLU A 33 13.69 16.12 -0.94
C GLU A 33 13.29 15.89 0.52
N ALA A 34 13.43 16.90 1.39
CA ALA A 34 13.01 16.82 2.78
C ALA A 34 11.50 16.57 2.92
N LYS A 35 10.67 17.27 2.12
CA LYS A 35 9.22 17.05 2.08
C LYS A 35 8.85 15.69 1.52
N GLY A 36 9.52 15.23 0.46
CA GLY A 36 9.31 13.91 -0.12
C GLY A 36 9.67 12.79 0.84
N VAL A 37 10.76 12.91 1.59
CA VAL A 37 11.13 11.94 2.64
C VAL A 37 10.06 11.93 3.74
N GLN A 38 9.59 13.09 4.20
CA GLN A 38 8.54 13.19 5.21
C GLN A 38 7.21 12.60 4.72
N GLU A 39 6.77 12.90 3.49
CA GLU A 39 5.56 12.29 2.90
C GLU A 39 5.70 10.78 2.73
N VAL A 40 6.86 10.27 2.29
CA VAL A 40 7.10 8.83 2.15
C VAL A 40 7.15 8.14 3.52
N GLN A 41 7.72 8.77 4.54
CA GLN A 41 7.66 8.29 5.92
C GLN A 41 6.21 8.24 6.42
N ILE A 42 5.43 9.32 6.22
CA ILE A 42 4.02 9.37 6.60
C ILE A 42 3.18 8.38 5.80
N LEU A 43 3.48 8.12 4.53
CA LEU A 43 2.77 7.12 3.72
C LEU A 43 3.08 5.70 4.19
N ASN A 44 4.36 5.44 4.51
CA ASN A 44 4.84 4.16 5.02
C ASN A 44 4.37 3.88 6.46
N GLU A 45 4.21 4.94 7.27
CA GLU A 45 3.70 4.88 8.64
C GLU A 45 2.18 5.09 8.74
N GLY A 46 1.50 5.54 7.67
CA GLY A 46 0.19 6.19 7.79
C GLY A 46 -0.81 5.97 6.65
N ILE A 47 -0.52 5.14 5.62
CA ILE A 47 -1.60 4.30 5.07
C ILE A 47 -1.71 3.08 5.99
N THR A 48 -1.96 3.34 7.27
CA THR A 48 -2.41 2.35 8.25
C THR A 48 -3.79 1.93 7.83
N GLN A 49 -3.87 0.96 6.91
CA GLN A 49 -5.08 0.19 6.70
C GLN A 49 -5.51 -0.29 8.09
N PRO A 50 -6.73 0.04 8.56
CA PRO A 50 -7.18 -0.45 9.85
C PRO A 50 -7.05 -1.97 9.84
N CYS A 51 -6.63 -2.55 10.96
CA CYS A 51 -6.70 -3.98 11.15
C CYS A 51 -8.10 -4.45 10.78
N LEU A 52 -8.23 -5.24 9.71
CA LEU A 52 -9.55 -5.64 9.22
C LEU A 52 -10.31 -6.56 10.19
N ILE A 53 -9.63 -7.09 11.21
CA ILE A 53 -10.21 -7.96 12.24
C ILE A 53 -10.92 -7.13 13.33
N CYS A 54 -10.24 -6.13 13.90
CA CYS A 54 -10.74 -5.36 15.04
C CYS A 54 -11.00 -3.88 14.72
N LYS A 55 -10.72 -3.45 13.49
CA LYS A 55 -10.80 -2.05 13.00
C LYS A 55 -9.87 -1.07 13.72
N SER A 56 -8.85 -1.58 14.43
CA SER A 56 -7.83 -0.75 15.08
C SER A 56 -6.87 -0.14 14.05
N MET A 57 -6.43 1.08 14.30
CA MET A 57 -5.37 1.75 13.53
C MET A 57 -3.98 1.50 14.11
N GLU A 58 -3.89 0.87 15.29
CA GLU A 58 -2.64 0.74 16.06
C GLU A 58 -1.74 -0.41 15.57
N HIS A 59 -2.31 -1.38 14.85
CA HIS A 59 -1.58 -2.56 14.43
C HIS A 59 -2.14 -3.12 13.11
N GLY A 60 -1.30 -3.85 12.38
CA GLY A 60 -1.73 -4.63 11.21
C GLY A 60 -2.52 -5.89 11.60
N VAL A 61 -3.09 -6.57 10.61
CA VAL A 61 -3.81 -7.85 10.81
C VAL A 61 -2.92 -8.92 11.47
N GLN A 62 -1.64 -9.00 11.11
CA GLN A 62 -0.71 -10.01 11.63
C GLN A 62 -0.39 -9.85 13.12
N SER A 63 -0.49 -8.63 13.65
CA SER A 63 -0.25 -8.33 15.06
C SER A 63 -1.54 -8.16 15.85
N CYS A 64 -2.69 -8.55 15.29
CA CYS A 64 -3.97 -8.39 15.96
C CYS A 64 -4.14 -9.43 17.08
N PRO A 65 -4.43 -9.01 18.33
CA PRO A 65 -4.59 -9.93 19.45
C PRO A 65 -5.78 -10.88 19.26
N THR A 66 -6.77 -10.51 18.45
CA THR A 66 -7.95 -11.33 18.14
C THR A 66 -7.71 -12.30 16.97
N LEU A 67 -6.58 -12.20 16.26
CA LEU A 67 -6.27 -13.06 15.10
C LEU A 67 -6.34 -14.57 15.43
N PRO A 68 -5.80 -15.08 16.55
CA PRO A 68 -5.88 -16.50 16.88
C PRO A 68 -7.33 -16.99 17.03
N ALA A 69 -8.16 -16.23 17.76
CA ALA A 69 -9.56 -16.59 17.97
C ALA A 69 -10.36 -16.63 16.66
N MET A 70 -10.10 -15.70 15.74
CA MET A 70 -10.72 -15.72 14.40
C MET A 70 -10.34 -16.96 13.59
N GLN A 71 -9.06 -17.37 13.63
CA GLN A 71 -8.59 -18.56 12.90
C GLN A 71 -9.21 -19.86 13.44
N ASP A 72 -9.35 -19.96 14.76
CA ASP A 72 -10.01 -21.10 15.40
C ASP A 72 -11.48 -21.19 14.99
N MET A 73 -12.21 -20.06 15.01
CA MET A 73 -13.60 -20.00 14.57
C MET A 73 -13.77 -20.45 13.10
N PHE A 74 -12.90 -19.98 12.20
CA PHE A 74 -12.95 -20.44 10.79
C PHE A 74 -12.66 -21.93 10.65
N SER A 75 -11.74 -22.45 11.46
CA SER A 75 -11.41 -23.88 11.47
C SER A 75 -12.57 -24.73 11.98
N GLU A 76 -13.23 -24.31 13.05
CA GLU A 76 -14.45 -24.95 13.57
C GLU A 76 -15.57 -24.95 12.52
N GLN A 77 -15.79 -23.82 11.84
CA GLN A 77 -16.81 -23.73 10.80
C GLN A 77 -16.51 -24.65 9.61
N ALA A 78 -15.26 -24.74 9.17
CA ALA A 78 -14.83 -25.67 8.12
C ALA A 78 -15.04 -27.13 8.55
N ASN A 79 -14.73 -27.45 9.81
CA ASN A 79 -14.96 -28.78 10.38
C ASN A 79 -16.45 -29.12 10.44
N ALA A 80 -17.31 -28.20 10.88
CA ALA A 80 -18.75 -28.39 10.92
C ALA A 80 -19.33 -28.64 9.51
N LEU A 81 -18.88 -27.89 8.50
CA LEU A 81 -19.29 -28.10 7.10
C LEU A 81 -18.85 -29.46 6.55
N ARG A 82 -17.62 -29.89 6.88
CA ARG A 82 -17.12 -31.21 6.49
C ARG A 82 -17.95 -32.34 7.11
N THR A 83 -18.25 -32.23 8.40
CA THR A 83 -19.08 -33.17 9.13
C THR A 83 -20.51 -33.20 8.57
N TYR A 84 -21.10 -32.03 8.29
CA TYR A 84 -22.40 -31.93 7.63
C TYR A 84 -22.40 -32.66 6.29
N LYS A 85 -21.40 -32.42 5.41
CA LYS A 85 -21.28 -33.16 4.14
C LYS A 85 -21.18 -34.67 4.34
N GLN A 86 -20.57 -35.16 5.41
CA GLN A 86 -20.48 -36.58 5.69
C GLN A 86 -21.85 -37.21 6.00
N TYR A 87 -22.73 -36.51 6.72
CA TYR A 87 -24.09 -36.97 6.99
C TYR A 87 -24.98 -37.02 5.74
N PHE A 88 -24.81 -36.07 4.82
CA PHE A 88 -25.59 -36.03 3.57
C PHE A 88 -24.99 -36.88 2.45
N ASN A 89 -23.74 -37.34 2.58
CA ASN A 89 -23.14 -38.34 1.70
C ASN A 89 -23.69 -39.73 2.04
N ASN A 90 -24.95 -39.99 1.70
CA ASN A 90 -25.48 -41.35 1.71
C ASN A 90 -25.19 -42.01 0.35
N PRO A 91 -24.21 -42.92 0.24
CA PRO A 91 -23.86 -43.56 -1.03
C PRO A 91 -25.05 -44.36 -1.62
N GLY A 92 -25.98 -44.83 -0.80
CA GLY A 92 -27.20 -45.51 -1.25
C GLY A 92 -28.19 -44.62 -2.00
N TRP A 93 -28.11 -43.29 -1.83
CA TRP A 93 -28.99 -42.33 -2.52
C TRP A 93 -28.44 -41.93 -3.89
N ARG A 94 -27.12 -42.14 -4.13
CA ARG A 94 -26.49 -41.85 -5.44
C ARG A 94 -27.05 -42.69 -6.58
N ASN A 95 -27.56 -43.89 -6.28
CA ASN A 95 -28.07 -44.85 -7.26
C ASN A 95 -29.60 -45.00 -7.21
N HIS A 96 -30.31 -44.13 -6.49
CA HIS A 96 -31.76 -44.26 -6.34
C HIS A 96 -32.46 -43.92 -7.66
N PRO A 97 -33.36 -44.79 -8.18
CA PRO A 97 -33.94 -44.65 -9.52
C PRO A 97 -34.74 -43.34 -9.71
N ASN A 98 -35.24 -42.74 -8.63
CA ASN A 98 -35.98 -41.46 -8.67
C ASN A 98 -35.18 -40.24 -8.18
N LEU A 99 -33.92 -40.38 -7.74
CA LEU A 99 -33.12 -39.27 -7.18
C LEU A 99 -31.71 -39.19 -7.79
N SER A 100 -31.54 -39.64 -9.03
CA SER A 100 -30.31 -39.41 -9.77
C SER A 100 -30.18 -37.91 -10.07
N TRP A 101 -29.11 -37.30 -9.59
CA TRP A 101 -28.68 -36.00 -10.11
C TRP A 101 -28.32 -36.21 -11.58
N ARG A 102 -29.21 -35.81 -12.49
CA ARG A 102 -28.88 -35.72 -13.91
C ARG A 102 -27.87 -34.56 -14.04
N GLY A 103 -26.59 -34.88 -13.86
CA GLY A 103 -25.50 -34.01 -14.23
C GLY A 103 -25.60 -33.79 -15.73
N GLY A 104 -26.13 -32.64 -16.12
CA GLY A 104 -26.03 -32.16 -17.49
C GLY A 104 -24.58 -31.85 -17.78
N ASN A 105 -23.83 -32.87 -18.18
CA ASN A 105 -22.64 -32.69 -19.00
C ASN A 105 -23.15 -32.68 -20.43
N ASN A 106 -23.25 -31.48 -21.02
CA ASN A 106 -23.24 -31.35 -22.47
C ASN A 106 -21.79 -31.43 -22.89
N ASP A 107 -21.48 -32.46 -23.69
CA ASP A 107 -20.27 -32.55 -24.53
C ASP A 107 -20.25 -31.40 -25.56
#